data_AF-A0AAD1XW39-F1
#
_entry.id   AF-A0AAD1XW39-F1
#
_cell.length_a   1.000
_cell.length_b   1.000
_cell.length_c   1.000
_cell.angle_alpha   90.00
_cell.angle_beta   90.00
_cell.angle_gamma   90.00
#
_symmetry.space_group_name_H-M   'P 1'
#
loop_
_entity.id
_entity.type
_entity.pdbx_description
1 polymer ?
#
loop_
_entity_poly.entity_id
_entity_poly.type
_entity_poly.pdbx_seq_one_letter_code
_entity_poly.pdbx_strand_id
1 'polypeptide(L)'
;MDRATGNWLIFFMFKILNCCLFVVGVGVFAISIWLFALTKHFNMFNCSFILIAIAICCLSVWSWQMKKSPYTLCLYLVIVFSLFIVEFLLTIALLVNRADIVDWAVSNSDEDTQDGIQELEKLMNSNIKMTSYVLLGTSLLTLAIFQIGWWYRTTLILRAMGIKYKRLSDMGSELELNSKF
;
A
#
# COMPACT_ATOMS: atom_id res chain seq x y z
N MET A 1 27.67 -0.95 16.16
CA MET A 1 27.23 -1.51 14.85
C MET A 1 26.72 -0.35 14.01
N ASP A 2 27.55 0.22 13.14
CA ASP A 2 27.14 1.32 12.25
C ASP A 2 26.08 0.81 11.29
N ARG A 3 24.85 1.31 11.43
CA ARG A 3 23.76 0.92 10.53
C ARG A 3 24.01 1.60 9.19
N ALA A 4 24.14 0.80 8.13
CA ALA A 4 24.16 1.30 6.77
C ALA A 4 22.86 2.10 6.51
N THR A 5 22.95 3.43 6.53
CA THR A 5 21.84 4.30 6.17
C THR A 5 21.74 4.35 4.65
N GLY A 6 20.57 4.08 4.07
CA GLY A 6 20.33 4.13 2.63
C GLY A 6 20.34 5.55 2.06
N ASN A 7 19.93 5.72 0.80
CA ASN A 7 19.76 7.05 0.23
C ASN A 7 18.59 7.80 0.91
N TRP A 8 18.91 8.92 1.56
CA TRP A 8 17.95 9.70 2.34
C TRP A 8 16.82 10.30 1.49
N LEU A 9 17.14 10.75 0.27
CA LEU A 9 16.15 11.34 -0.64
C LEU A 9 15.07 10.32 -1.04
N ILE A 10 15.50 9.11 -1.42
CA ILE A 10 14.57 8.02 -1.80
C ILE A 10 13.70 7.62 -0.59
N PHE A 11 14.30 7.56 0.60
CA PHE A 11 13.55 7.31 1.83
C PHE A 11 12.49 8.38 2.11
N PHE A 12 12.83 9.65 1.88
CA PHE A 12 11.90 10.77 2.05
C PHE A 12 10.74 10.69 1.05
N MET A 13 11.01 10.44 -0.23
CA MET A 13 9.96 10.21 -1.23
C MET A 13 9.05 9.04 -0.85
N PHE A 14 9.65 7.94 -0.39
CA PHE A 14 8.90 6.78 0.12
C PHE A 14 7.96 7.14 1.29
N LYS A 15 8.39 8.04 2.19
CA LYS A 15 7.53 8.54 3.28
C LYS A 15 6.39 9.40 2.79
N ILE A 16 6.64 10.29 1.84
CA ILE A 16 5.60 11.16 1.28
C ILE A 16 4.52 10.30 0.65
N LEU A 17 4.89 9.33 -0.18
CA LEU A 17 3.90 8.47 -0.83
C LEU A 17 3.11 7.61 0.17
N ASN A 18 3.76 7.11 1.23
CA ASN A 18 3.06 6.45 2.32
C ASN A 18 2.12 7.38 3.09
N CYS A 19 2.48 8.66 3.23
CA CYS A 19 1.58 9.66 3.79
C CYS A 19 0.35 9.88 2.89
N CYS A 20 0.54 9.91 1.56
CA CYS A 20 -0.59 9.94 0.62
C CYS A 20 -1.47 8.69 0.77
N LEU A 21 -0.87 7.50 0.90
CA LEU A 21 -1.63 6.26 1.14
C LEU A 21 -2.39 6.29 2.47
N PHE A 22 -1.81 6.89 3.52
CA PHE A 22 -2.51 7.09 4.79
C PHE A 22 -3.74 8.00 4.61
N VAL A 23 -3.62 9.09 3.87
CA VAL A 23 -4.75 9.99 3.56
C VAL A 23 -5.84 9.25 2.79
N VAL A 24 -5.46 8.40 1.82
CA VAL A 24 -6.42 7.52 1.12
C VAL A 24 -7.12 6.59 2.10
N GLY A 25 -6.39 5.94 3.01
CA GLY A 25 -6.96 5.08 4.05
C GLY A 25 -7.96 5.81 4.95
N VAL A 26 -7.63 7.03 5.39
CA VAL A 26 -8.56 7.89 6.16
C VAL A 26 -9.80 8.26 5.34
N GLY A 27 -9.63 8.54 4.04
CA GLY A 27 -10.75 8.81 3.12
C GLY A 27 -11.70 7.61 3.01
N VAL A 28 -11.16 6.41 2.79
CA VAL A 28 -11.96 5.16 2.75
C VAL A 28 -12.64 4.92 4.10
N PHE A 29 -11.95 5.16 5.21
CA PHE A 29 -12.53 5.05 6.56
C PHE A 29 -13.73 5.99 6.74
N ALA A 30 -13.60 7.25 6.35
CA ALA A 30 -14.68 8.23 6.43
C ALA A 30 -15.88 7.84 5.55
N ILE A 31 -15.64 7.39 4.32
CA ILE A 31 -16.69 6.89 3.42
C ILE A 31 -17.38 5.67 4.03
N SER A 32 -16.63 4.76 4.67
CA SER A 32 -17.18 3.57 5.32
C SER A 32 -18.12 3.92 6.47
N ILE A 33 -17.75 4.92 7.29
CA ILE A 33 -18.61 5.42 8.37
C ILE A 33 -19.87 6.08 7.80
N TRP A 34 -19.73 6.88 6.74
CA TRP A 34 -20.87 7.51 6.09
C TRP A 34 -21.83 6.46 5.52
N LEU A 35 -21.30 5.41 4.87
CA LEU A 35 -22.10 4.33 4.32
C LEU A 35 -22.82 3.54 5.42
N PHE A 36 -22.15 3.33 6.56
CA PHE A 36 -22.76 2.73 7.74
C PHE A 36 -23.93 3.56 8.31
N ALA A 37 -23.78 4.89 8.33
CA ALA A 37 -24.85 5.80 8.75
C ALA A 37 -26.04 5.79 7.77
N LEU A 38 -25.78 5.64 6.47
CA LEU A 38 -26.80 5.59 5.43
C LEU A 38 -27.60 4.28 5.47
N THR A 39 -26.92 3.13 5.53
CA THR A 39 -27.57 1.82 5.45
C THR A 39 -28.30 1.43 6.74
N LYS A 40 -28.02 2.07 7.88
CA LYS A 40 -28.60 1.80 9.22
C LYS A 40 -28.50 0.35 9.73
N HIS A 41 -27.91 -0.56 8.95
CA HIS A 41 -27.69 -1.96 9.28
C HIS A 41 -26.19 -2.28 9.40
N PHE A 42 -25.87 -3.11 10.39
CA PHE A 42 -24.53 -3.68 10.56
C PHE A 42 -24.34 -4.84 9.58
N ASN A 43 -24.02 -4.52 8.32
CA ASN A 43 -23.73 -5.52 7.30
C ASN A 43 -22.23 -5.93 7.35
N MET A 44 -21.92 -7.21 7.16
CA MET A 44 -20.54 -7.69 7.01
C MET A 44 -19.79 -6.96 5.89
N PHE A 45 -20.52 -6.55 4.84
CA PHE A 45 -19.98 -5.74 3.75
C PHE A 45 -19.37 -4.43 4.28
N ASN A 46 -20.12 -3.65 5.06
CA ASN A 46 -19.65 -2.39 5.63
C ASN A 46 -18.46 -2.59 6.59
N CYS A 47 -18.51 -3.68 7.38
CA CYS A 47 -17.41 -4.03 8.29
C CYS A 47 -16.10 -4.29 7.52
N SER A 48 -16.18 -4.92 6.33
CA SER A 48 -15.01 -5.19 5.50
C SER A 48 -14.29 -3.91 5.05
N PHE A 49 -15.01 -2.85 4.67
CA PHE A 49 -14.40 -1.58 4.28
C PHE A 49 -13.68 -0.90 5.44
N ILE A 50 -14.27 -0.93 6.64
CA ILE A 50 -13.63 -0.40 7.86
C ILE A 50 -12.32 -1.15 8.13
N LEU A 51 -12.34 -2.49 8.06
CA LEU A 51 -11.15 -3.30 8.27
C LEU A 51 -10.06 -3.02 7.23
N ILE A 52 -10.43 -2.88 5.96
CA ILE A 52 -9.51 -2.53 4.87
C ILE A 52 -8.90 -1.15 5.12
N ALA A 53 -9.71 -0.15 5.47
CA ALA A 53 -9.25 1.20 5.73
C ALA A 53 -8.27 1.25 6.91
N ILE A 54 -8.58 0.56 8.01
CA ILE A 54 -7.68 0.42 9.16
C ILE A 54 -6.38 -0.28 8.74
N ALA A 55 -6.46 -1.36 7.95
CA ALA A 55 -5.28 -2.08 7.47
C ALA A 55 -4.37 -1.16 6.63
N ILE A 56 -4.93 -0.37 5.71
CA ILE A 56 -4.19 0.61 4.89
C ILE A 56 -3.51 1.66 5.78
N CYS A 57 -4.24 2.20 6.76
CA CYS A 57 -3.69 3.17 7.72
C CYS A 57 -2.54 2.58 8.54
N CYS A 58 -2.73 1.38 9.11
CA CYS A 58 -1.71 0.66 9.86
C CYS A 58 -0.48 0.37 9.00
N LEU A 59 -0.67 -0.06 7.76
CA LEU A 59 0.42 -0.35 6.83
C LEU A 59 1.23 0.92 6.50
N SER A 60 0.53 2.04 6.29
CA SER A 60 1.15 3.34 6.03
C SER A 60 1.97 3.83 7.23
N VAL A 61 1.46 3.68 8.46
CA VAL A 61 2.18 4.01 9.70
C VAL A 61 3.38 3.07 9.91
N TRP A 62 3.20 1.78 9.65
CA TRP A 62 4.27 0.78 9.79
C TRP A 62 5.46 1.09 8.88
N SER A 63 5.22 1.69 7.72
CA SER A 63 6.27 2.17 6.83
C SER A 63 7.27 3.08 7.55
N TRP A 64 6.87 3.90 8.54
CA TRP A 64 7.75 4.80 9.29
C TRP A 64 8.87 4.08 10.02
N GLN A 65 8.64 2.86 10.49
CA GLN A 65 9.60 2.08 11.26
C GLN A 65 10.64 1.34 10.40
N MET A 66 10.47 1.32 9.06
CA MET A 66 11.26 0.51 8.12
C MET A 66 12.71 0.97 7.88
N LYS A 67 13.17 2.05 8.52
CA LYS A 67 14.55 2.56 8.36
C LYS A 67 15.61 1.56 8.85
N LYS A 68 15.24 0.62 9.72
CA LYS A 68 16.18 -0.15 10.55
C LYS A 68 16.57 -1.53 10.00
N SER A 69 15.78 -2.13 9.10
CA SER A 69 16.01 -3.50 8.65
C SER A 69 15.60 -3.72 7.19
N PRO A 70 16.50 -4.26 6.33
CA PRO A 70 16.17 -4.58 4.94
C PRO A 70 15.17 -5.74 4.82
N TYR A 71 15.09 -6.62 5.83
CA TYR A 71 14.15 -7.74 5.87
C TYR A 71 12.72 -7.26 6.13
N THR A 72 12.54 -6.36 7.12
CA THR A 72 11.22 -5.78 7.42
C THR A 72 10.72 -4.95 6.23
N LEU A 73 11.60 -4.20 5.57
CA LEU A 73 11.27 -3.50 4.33
C LEU A 73 10.87 -4.48 3.21
N CYS A 74 11.56 -5.62 3.06
CA CYS A 74 11.19 -6.64 2.08
C CYS A 74 9.78 -7.19 2.32
N LEU A 75 9.46 -7.56 3.57
CA LEU A 75 8.14 -8.06 3.94
C LEU A 75 7.05 -7.01 3.65
N TYR A 76 7.29 -5.76 4.03
CA TYR A 76 6.39 -4.65 3.73
C TYR A 76 6.15 -4.51 2.21
N LEU A 77 7.20 -4.59 1.39
CA LEU A 77 7.07 -4.46 -0.07
C LEU A 77 6.29 -5.62 -0.68
N VAL A 78 6.45 -6.84 -0.16
CA VAL A 78 5.64 -7.99 -0.58
C VAL A 78 4.17 -7.72 -0.29
N ILE A 79 3.83 -7.21 0.90
CA ILE A 79 2.43 -6.91 1.26
C ILE A 79 1.86 -5.80 0.36
N VAL A 80 2.61 -4.70 0.14
CA VAL A 80 2.18 -3.62 -0.76
C VAL A 80 1.98 -4.12 -2.19
N PHE A 81 2.87 -4.98 -2.68
CA PHE A 81 2.75 -5.53 -4.03
C PHE A 81 1.54 -6.47 -4.18
N SER A 82 1.29 -7.33 -3.19
CA SER A 82 0.08 -8.14 -3.15
C SER A 82 -1.18 -7.28 -3.12
N LEU A 83 -1.18 -6.19 -2.33
CA LEU A 83 -2.30 -5.24 -2.29
C LEU A 83 -2.52 -4.59 -3.66
N PHE A 84 -1.45 -4.15 -4.33
CA PHE A 84 -1.52 -3.62 -5.69
C PHE A 84 -2.14 -4.62 -6.68
N ILE A 85 -1.73 -5.91 -6.65
CA ILE A 85 -2.31 -6.92 -7.55
C ILE A 85 -3.82 -7.05 -7.33
N VAL A 86 -4.24 -7.16 -6.07
CA VAL A 86 -5.67 -7.28 -5.72
C VAL A 86 -6.43 -6.03 -6.17
N GLU A 87 -5.93 -4.84 -5.84
CA GLU A 87 -6.53 -3.56 -6.21
C GLU A 87 -6.64 -3.39 -7.73
N PHE A 88 -5.59 -3.75 -8.46
CA PHE A 88 -5.55 -3.65 -9.92
C PHE A 88 -6.52 -4.63 -10.60
N LEU A 89 -6.57 -5.88 -10.13
CA LEU A 89 -7.53 -6.87 -10.64
C LEU A 89 -8.97 -6.47 -10.34
N LEU A 90 -9.26 -5.98 -9.13
CA LEU A 90 -10.58 -5.46 -8.78
C LEU A 90 -10.95 -4.25 -9.63
N THR A 91 -10.00 -3.35 -9.88
CA THR A 91 -10.21 -2.19 -10.76
C THR A 91 -10.55 -2.62 -12.18
N ILE A 92 -9.83 -3.60 -12.74
CA ILE A 92 -10.14 -4.14 -14.07
C ILE A 92 -11.51 -4.82 -14.07
N ALA A 93 -11.80 -5.66 -13.08
CA ALA A 93 -13.08 -6.36 -12.99
C ALA A 93 -14.26 -5.38 -12.92
N LEU A 94 -14.14 -4.33 -12.11
CA LEU A 94 -15.13 -3.25 -11.99
C LEU A 94 -15.27 -2.42 -13.26
N LEU A 95 -14.20 -2.25 -14.05
CA LEU A 95 -14.25 -1.52 -15.32
C LEU A 95 -14.88 -2.35 -16.44
N VAL A 96 -14.64 -3.66 -16.48
CA VAL A 96 -15.12 -4.53 -17.57
C VAL A 96 -16.54 -5.05 -17.30
N ASN A 97 -16.81 -5.62 -16.13
CA ASN A 97 -18.06 -6.32 -15.82
C ASN A 97 -18.98 -5.48 -14.92
N ARG A 98 -19.01 -4.17 -15.14
CA ARG A 98 -19.66 -3.23 -14.23
C ARG A 98 -21.15 -3.50 -14.03
N ALA A 99 -21.88 -3.70 -15.13
CA ALA A 99 -23.32 -3.96 -15.10
C ALA A 99 -23.61 -5.24 -14.30
N ASP A 100 -22.89 -6.32 -14.62
CA ASP A 100 -23.05 -7.61 -13.96
C ASP A 100 -22.74 -7.55 -12.45
N ILE A 101 -21.74 -6.77 -12.03
CA ILE A 101 -21.39 -6.60 -10.61
C ILE A 101 -22.49 -5.84 -9.84
N VAL A 102 -23.07 -4.81 -10.46
CA VAL A 102 -24.18 -4.06 -9.86
C VAL A 102 -25.43 -4.93 -9.77
N ASP A 103 -25.79 -5.63 -10.84
CA ASP A 103 -26.94 -6.55 -10.86
C ASP A 103 -26.75 -7.68 -9.85
N TRP A 104 -25.53 -8.18 -9.70
CA TRP A 104 -25.18 -9.15 -8.65
C TRP A 104 -25.34 -8.54 -7.25
N ALA A 105 -24.86 -7.32 -7.02
CA ALA A 105 -24.98 -6.67 -5.72
C ALA A 105 -26.45 -6.41 -5.32
N VAL A 106 -27.29 -5.98 -6.27
CA VAL A 106 -28.73 -5.77 -6.05
C VAL A 106 -29.44 -7.10 -5.73
N SER A 107 -29.16 -8.15 -6.51
CA SER A 107 -29.83 -9.46 -6.36
C SER A 107 -29.42 -10.22 -5.09
N ASN A 108 -28.23 -9.97 -4.55
CA ASN A 108 -27.72 -10.62 -3.32
C ASN A 108 -27.87 -9.75 -2.05
N SER A 109 -28.61 -8.65 -2.13
CA SER A 109 -28.82 -7.74 -1.01
C SER A 109 -30.25 -7.83 -0.47
N ASP A 110 -30.40 -7.66 0.85
CA ASP A 110 -31.72 -7.61 1.51
C ASP A 110 -32.53 -6.41 1.00
N GLU A 111 -33.87 -6.48 1.01
CA GLU A 111 -34.78 -5.44 0.48
C GLU A 111 -34.47 -4.04 1.06
N ASP A 112 -34.16 -3.92 2.35
CA ASP A 112 -33.77 -2.65 2.99
C ASP A 112 -32.41 -2.10 2.50
N THR A 113 -31.55 -2.97 1.95
CA THR A 113 -30.24 -2.60 1.40
C THR A 113 -30.34 -2.27 -0.09
N GLN A 114 -31.37 -2.75 -0.80
CA GLN A 114 -31.57 -2.49 -2.22
C GLN A 114 -31.78 -1.01 -2.53
N ASP A 115 -32.57 -0.30 -1.72
CA ASP A 115 -32.78 1.15 -1.88
C ASP A 115 -31.45 1.92 -1.77
N GLY A 116 -30.61 1.56 -0.80
CA GLY A 116 -29.27 2.13 -0.64
C GLY A 116 -28.33 1.79 -1.80
N ILE A 117 -28.41 0.57 -2.33
CA ILE A 117 -27.59 0.14 -3.48
C ILE A 117 -28.04 0.83 -4.77
N GLN A 118 -29.34 1.04 -4.99
CA GLN A 118 -29.85 1.78 -6.16
C GLN A 118 -29.45 3.26 -6.11
N GLU A 119 -29.47 3.89 -4.93
CA GLU A 119 -28.97 5.25 -4.77
C GLU A 119 -27.45 5.32 -5.01
N LEU A 120 -26.70 4.34 -4.51
CA LEU A 120 -25.27 4.18 -4.76
C LEU A 120 -24.97 3.98 -6.26
N GLU A 121 -25.77 3.17 -6.95
CA GLU A 121 -25.67 2.92 -8.39
C GLU A 121 -25.88 4.21 -9.18
N LYS A 122 -26.90 5.00 -8.83
CA LYS A 122 -27.17 6.29 -9.47
C LYS A 122 -26.03 7.29 -9.26
N LEU A 123 -25.45 7.32 -8.06
CA LEU A 123 -24.24 8.10 -7.75
C LEU A 123 -23.02 7.60 -8.52
N MET A 124 -22.85 6.28 -8.65
CA MET A 124 -21.78 5.66 -9.42
C MET A 124 -21.92 5.91 -10.92
N ASN A 125 -23.14 5.89 -11.46
CA ASN A 125 -23.44 6.14 -12.88
C ASN A 125 -23.20 7.61 -13.24
N SER A 126 -23.57 8.53 -12.35
CA SER A 126 -23.31 9.97 -12.55
C SER A 126 -21.82 10.33 -12.42
N ASN A 127 -21.06 9.62 -11.59
CA ASN A 127 -19.64 9.90 -11.32
C ASN A 127 -18.69 8.83 -11.86
N ILE A 128 -19.12 8.05 -12.84
CA ILE A 128 -18.41 6.83 -13.28
C ILE A 128 -16.95 7.09 -13.65
N LYS A 129 -16.69 8.17 -14.40
CA LYS A 129 -15.33 8.56 -14.81
C LYS A 129 -14.47 8.89 -13.60
N MET A 130 -15.05 9.58 -12.60
CA MET A 130 -14.35 9.96 -11.38
C MET A 130 -13.99 8.72 -10.56
N THR A 131 -14.92 7.79 -10.36
CA THR A 131 -14.65 6.53 -9.65
C THR A 131 -13.55 5.72 -10.33
N SER A 132 -13.58 5.59 -11.66
CA SER A 132 -12.52 4.92 -12.42
C SER A 132 -11.16 5.61 -12.28
N TYR A 133 -11.12 6.94 -12.32
CA TYR A 133 -9.86 7.69 -12.13
C TYR A 133 -9.30 7.56 -10.71
N VAL A 134 -10.18 7.54 -9.70
CA VAL A 134 -9.76 7.32 -8.31
C VAL A 134 -9.14 5.94 -8.15
N LEU A 135 -9.81 4.87 -8.62
CA LEU A 135 -9.31 3.50 -8.54
C LEU A 135 -7.98 3.29 -9.27
N LEU A 136 -7.85 3.87 -10.48
CA LEU A 136 -6.59 3.85 -11.22
C LEU A 136 -5.51 4.66 -10.50
N GLY A 137 -5.86 5.83 -9.96
CA GLY A 137 -4.95 6.69 -9.22
C GLY A 137 -4.40 6.03 -7.96
N THR A 138 -5.23 5.34 -7.19
CA THR A 138 -4.82 4.60 -5.99
C THR A 138 -3.95 3.39 -6.35
N SER A 139 -4.28 2.67 -7.43
CA SER A 139 -3.46 1.57 -7.96
C SER A 139 -2.07 2.05 -8.41
N LEU A 140 -2.00 3.20 -9.08
CA LEU A 140 -0.72 3.79 -9.50
C LEU A 140 0.09 4.29 -8.30
N LEU A 141 -0.58 4.84 -7.28
CA LEU A 141 0.06 5.25 -6.03
C LEU A 141 0.68 4.05 -5.31
N THR A 142 -0.04 2.94 -5.16
CA THR A 142 0.47 1.71 -4.51
C THR A 142 1.65 1.11 -5.29
N LEU A 143 1.59 1.12 -6.63
CA LEU A 143 2.72 0.73 -7.48
C LEU A 143 3.94 1.64 -7.30
N ALA A 144 3.75 2.96 -7.24
CA ALA A 144 4.84 3.92 -7.03
C ALA A 144 5.53 3.72 -5.66
N ILE A 145 4.74 3.45 -4.60
CA ILE A 145 5.25 3.11 -3.27
C ILE A 145 6.13 1.86 -3.34
N PHE A 146 5.68 0.82 -4.04
CA PHE A 146 6.45 -0.40 -4.24
C PHE A 146 7.77 -0.13 -4.99
N GLN A 147 7.73 0.57 -6.12
CA GLN A 147 8.93 0.85 -6.93
C GLN A 147 9.98 1.65 -6.15
N ILE A 148 9.57 2.75 -5.51
CA ILE A 148 10.49 3.59 -4.73
C ILE A 148 10.99 2.85 -3.50
N GLY A 149 10.14 2.07 -2.83
CA GLY A 149 10.55 1.25 -1.70
C GLY A 149 11.53 0.15 -2.10
N TRP A 150 11.37 -0.45 -3.28
CA TRP A 150 12.31 -1.42 -3.85
C TRP A 150 13.66 -0.77 -4.15
N TRP A 151 13.67 0.41 -4.78
CA TRP A 151 14.90 1.17 -4.99
C TRP A 151 15.60 1.50 -3.67
N TYR A 152 14.85 1.95 -2.65
CA TYR A 152 15.41 2.21 -1.34
C TYR A 152 16.06 0.96 -0.73
N ARG A 153 15.38 -0.20 -0.81
CA ARG A 153 15.92 -1.49 -0.36
C ARG A 153 17.23 -1.84 -1.06
N THR A 154 17.29 -1.69 -2.38
CA THR A 154 18.50 -1.95 -3.16
C THR A 154 19.66 -1.07 -2.69
N THR A 155 19.41 0.23 -2.43
CA THR A 155 20.47 1.13 -1.91
C THR A 155 20.96 0.72 -0.51
N LEU A 156 20.08 0.18 0.35
CA LEU A 156 20.47 -0.33 1.67
C LEU A 156 21.39 -1.55 1.55
N ILE A 157 21.03 -2.50 0.69
CA ILE A 157 21.80 -3.74 0.50
C ILE A 157 23.18 -3.43 -0.11
N LEU A 158 23.24 -2.58 -1.15
CA LEU A 158 24.49 -2.17 -1.77
C LEU A 158 25.44 -1.51 -0.76
N ARG A 159 24.94 -0.60 0.09
CA ARG A 159 25.76 0.03 1.13
C ARG A 159 26.23 -0.97 2.20
N ALA A 160 25.37 -1.91 2.60
CA ALA A 160 25.74 -2.94 3.57
C ALA A 160 26.86 -3.84 3.03
N MET A 161 26.81 -4.21 1.74
CA MET A 161 27.87 -4.98 1.08
C MET A 161 29.17 -4.18 0.97
N GLY A 162 29.10 -2.90 0.59
CA GLY A 162 30.28 -2.03 0.50
C GLY A 162 31.01 -1.88 1.83
N ILE A 163 30.28 -1.71 2.94
CA ILE A 163 30.89 -1.66 4.30
C ILE A 163 31.54 -2.99 4.65
N LYS A 164 30.88 -4.12 4.34
CA LYS A 164 31.44 -5.46 4.59
C LYS A 164 32.72 -5.69 3.80
N TYR A 165 32.73 -5.31 2.52
CA TYR A 165 33.91 -5.43 1.67
C TYR A 165 35.07 -4.57 2.17
N LYS A 166 34.81 -3.31 2.54
CA LYS A 166 35.82 -2.41 3.11
C LYS A 166 36.46 -3.00 4.37
N ARG A 167 35.66 -3.53 5.30
CA ARG A 167 36.17 -4.17 6.52
C ARG A 167 37.05 -5.39 6.23
N LEU A 168 36.67 -6.21 5.25
CA LEU A 168 37.47 -7.37 4.86
C LEU A 168 38.80 -6.96 4.22
N SER A 169 38.80 -5.90 3.41
CA SER A 169 40.02 -5.32 2.84
C SER A 169 40.95 -4.77 3.92
N ASP A 170 40.41 -4.02 4.88
CA ASP A 170 41.19 -3.43 5.98
C ASP A 170 41.83 -4.55 6.84
N MET A 171 41.08 -5.60 7.19
CA MET A 171 41.60 -6.77 7.93
C MET A 171 42.69 -7.52 7.16
N GLY A 172 42.56 -7.68 5.83
CA GLY A 172 43.60 -8.30 5.00
C GLY A 172 44.90 -7.50 5.02
N SER A 173 44.81 -6.17 4.93
CA SER A 173 45.97 -5.28 4.97
C SER A 173 46.70 -5.29 6.32
N GLU A 174 45.97 -5.38 7.44
CA GLU A 174 46.57 -5.51 8.78
C GLU A 174 47.32 -6.84 8.96
N LEU A 175 46.77 -7.94 8.43
CA LEU A 175 47.41 -9.27 8.47
C LEU A 175 48.71 -9.32 7.64
N GLU A 176 48.74 -8.66 6.47
CA GLU A 176 49.95 -8.55 5.66
C GLU A 176 51.03 -7.69 6.32
N LEU A 177 50.65 -6.68 7.09
CA LEU A 177 51.59 -5.82 7.81
C LEU A 177 52.21 -6.56 8.99
N ASN A 178 51.40 -7.34 9.74
CA ASN A 178 51.86 -8.13 10.87
C ASN A 178 52.72 -9.34 10.48
N SER A 179 52.63 -9.86 9.26
CA SER A 179 53.45 -11.00 8.81
C SER A 179 54.86 -10.59 8.35
N LYS A 180 55.15 -9.29 8.25
CA LYS A 180 56.45 -8.74 7.83
C LYS A 180 57.37 -8.35 9.00
N PHE A 181 56.89 -8.42 10.24
CA PHE A 181 57.65 -8.14 11.46
C PHE A 181 57.76 -9.41 12.30
#